data_AF-A0A059WRW3-F1
#
_entry.id   AF-A0A059WRW3-F1
#
_cell.length_a   1.000
_cell.length_b   1.000
_cell.length_c   1.000
_cell.angle_alpha   90.00
_cell.angle_beta   90.00
_cell.angle_gamma   90.00
#
_symmetry.space_group_name_H-M   'P 1'
#
loop_
_entity.id
_entity.type
_entity.pdbx_description
1 polymer ?
#
loop_
_entity_poly.entity_id
_entity_poly.type
_entity_poly.pdbx_seq_one_letter_code
_entity_poly.pdbx_strand_id
1 'polypeptide(L)'
;NELAKLRGLHPVIDLVTQYREYTKLKSTYIDALPKLVDLHSKLHTTFALDVAATGRLSSHDPNLQNIPTRTELGQAIRTAFVPAEGNVFVSADYSQFELRLAAVMAHDQELVEDFNNDVDIHTKTAAEVYAVPMEQVDKNMRRHAKVVNFGILYGMSPHGLSVATGMSPIEAKVFIDKYFALRAPVRAYIDKTISDALQNGYVETLFGRRRPTPDLKSSNFVVREAAKRVAANMPIQGTEADLMKIAMLEVEEKIAGLGEQLLQVHDSILVETPAENAEKVAAILKETMEQVHPTLGVKLKVDVTIGKNWGEL
;
A
#
# COMPACT_ATOMS: atom_id res chain seq x y z
N ASN A 1 -8.39 17.13 2.27
CA ASN A 1 -9.52 17.22 3.22
C ASN A 1 -9.49 18.61 3.84
N GLU A 2 -10.28 19.56 3.32
CA GLU A 2 -10.23 20.98 3.75
C GLU A 2 -10.61 21.18 5.22
N LEU A 3 -11.52 20.35 5.76
CA LEU A 3 -11.90 20.40 7.18
C LEU A 3 -10.70 20.14 8.11
N ALA A 4 -9.75 19.31 7.69
CA ALA A 4 -8.56 19.03 8.50
C ALA A 4 -7.70 20.28 8.72
N LYS A 5 -7.68 21.21 7.75
CA LYS A 5 -6.96 22.49 7.85
C LYS A 5 -7.63 23.49 8.80
N LEU A 6 -8.90 23.27 9.13
CA LEU A 6 -9.72 24.14 9.97
C LEU A 6 -9.90 23.59 11.40
N ARG A 7 -9.27 22.46 11.72
CA ARG A 7 -9.35 21.85 13.06
C ARG A 7 -8.86 22.84 14.12
N GLY A 8 -9.57 22.88 15.25
CA GLY A 8 -9.27 23.80 16.36
C GLY A 8 -9.72 25.24 16.14
N LEU A 9 -10.17 25.63 14.94
CA LEU A 9 -10.67 26.99 14.69
C LEU A 9 -12.11 27.20 15.19
N HIS A 10 -12.94 26.15 15.19
CA HIS A 10 -14.30 26.19 15.75
C HIS A 10 -14.79 24.78 16.12
N PRO A 11 -15.49 24.58 17.25
CA PRO A 11 -15.98 23.27 17.69
C PRO A 11 -16.84 22.52 16.66
N VAL A 12 -17.57 23.26 15.82
CA VAL A 12 -18.40 22.68 14.75
C VAL A 12 -17.60 21.86 13.73
N ILE A 13 -16.31 22.16 13.52
CA ILE A 13 -15.48 21.46 12.53
C ILE A 13 -15.26 20.00 12.96
N ASP A 14 -15.04 19.78 14.25
CA ASP A 14 -14.86 18.44 14.79
C ASP A 14 -16.19 17.66 14.77
N LEU A 15 -17.30 18.30 15.13
CA LEU A 15 -18.65 17.71 15.05
C LEU A 15 -19.01 17.30 13.62
N VAL A 16 -18.74 18.15 12.62
CA VAL A 16 -18.99 17.84 11.20
C VAL A 16 -18.08 16.70 10.73
N THR A 17 -16.82 16.66 11.19
CA THR A 17 -15.89 15.59 10.86
C THR A 17 -16.36 14.24 11.41
N GLN A 18 -16.79 14.20 12.67
CA GLN A 18 -17.36 13.00 13.32
C GLN A 18 -18.66 12.57 12.64
N TYR A 19 -19.57 13.51 12.36
CA TYR A 19 -20.81 13.22 11.65
C TYR A 19 -20.56 12.58 10.28
N ARG A 20 -19.60 13.12 9.49
CA ARG A 20 -19.21 12.55 8.19
C ARG A 20 -18.63 11.15 8.31
N GLU A 21 -17.84 10.89 9.35
CA GLU A 21 -17.33 9.54 9.62
C GLU A 21 -18.49 8.58 9.94
N TYR A 22 -19.32 8.90 10.92
CA TYR A 22 -20.40 8.02 11.37
C TYR A 22 -21.42 7.76 10.26
N THR A 23 -21.83 8.79 9.55
CA THR A 23 -22.77 8.63 8.43
C THR A 23 -22.18 7.76 7.34
N LYS A 24 -20.91 7.96 6.95
CA LYS A 24 -20.24 7.09 5.98
C LYS A 24 -20.17 5.66 6.46
N LEU A 25 -19.71 5.43 7.71
CA LEU A 25 -19.58 4.08 8.28
C LEU A 25 -20.94 3.36 8.31
N LYS A 26 -21.98 4.06 8.76
CA LYS A 26 -23.34 3.53 8.84
C LYS A 26 -23.93 3.24 7.46
N SER A 27 -23.94 4.23 6.56
CA SER A 27 -24.62 4.12 5.27
C SER A 27 -23.90 3.17 4.32
N THR A 28 -22.57 3.19 4.30
CA THR A 28 -21.77 2.43 3.32
C THR A 28 -21.54 0.99 3.75
N TYR A 29 -21.44 0.72 5.06
CA TYR A 29 -21.09 -0.61 5.54
C TYR A 29 -22.19 -1.23 6.39
N ILE A 30 -22.55 -0.61 7.52
CA ILE A 30 -23.45 -1.22 8.53
C ILE A 30 -24.85 -1.48 7.96
N ASP A 31 -25.44 -0.51 7.26
CA ASP A 31 -26.80 -0.65 6.72
C ASP A 31 -26.84 -1.36 5.36
N ALA A 32 -25.74 -1.31 4.61
CA ALA A 32 -25.69 -1.75 3.22
C ALA A 32 -25.25 -3.22 3.09
N LEU A 33 -24.16 -3.62 3.74
CA LEU A 33 -23.59 -4.96 3.56
C LEU A 33 -24.55 -6.08 3.97
N PRO A 34 -25.33 -5.99 5.07
CA PRO A 34 -26.29 -7.04 5.41
C PRO A 34 -27.39 -7.25 4.37
N LYS A 35 -27.63 -6.28 3.48
CA LYS A 35 -28.62 -6.39 2.39
C LYS A 35 -28.04 -7.02 1.13
N LEU A 36 -26.72 -7.23 1.08
CA LEU A 36 -25.99 -7.74 -0.08
C LEU A 36 -25.53 -9.19 0.10
N VAL A 37 -25.83 -9.80 1.25
CA VAL A 37 -25.50 -11.20 1.51
C VAL A 37 -26.43 -12.14 0.74
N ASP A 38 -25.91 -13.32 0.40
CA ASP A 38 -26.71 -14.40 -0.18
C ASP A 38 -27.56 -15.14 0.88
N LEU A 39 -28.23 -16.22 0.46
CA LEU A 39 -29.04 -17.07 1.36
C LEU A 39 -28.23 -17.78 2.46
N HIS A 40 -26.91 -17.84 2.32
CA HIS A 40 -25.97 -18.44 3.27
C HIS A 40 -25.24 -17.39 4.11
N SER A 41 -25.70 -16.12 4.08
CA SER A 41 -25.05 -14.99 4.75
C SER A 41 -23.62 -14.72 4.27
N LYS A 42 -23.26 -15.17 3.06
CA LYS A 42 -21.97 -14.87 2.42
C LYS A 42 -22.07 -13.61 1.58
N LEU A 43 -20.99 -12.83 1.58
CA LEU A 43 -20.87 -11.62 0.79
C LEU A 43 -19.97 -11.88 -0.42
N HIS A 44 -20.47 -11.57 -1.61
CA HIS A 44 -19.78 -11.83 -2.86
C HIS A 44 -19.33 -10.51 -3.48
N THR A 45 -18.02 -10.32 -3.62
CA THR A 45 -17.44 -9.17 -4.32
C THR A 45 -17.06 -9.53 -5.75
N THR A 46 -17.00 -8.53 -6.62
CA THR A 46 -16.47 -8.68 -7.97
C THR A 46 -15.07 -8.07 -8.05
N PHE A 47 -14.07 -8.91 -8.33
CA PHE A 47 -12.70 -8.46 -8.66
C PHE A 47 -12.58 -8.16 -10.15
N ALA A 48 -12.51 -6.87 -10.49
CA ALA A 48 -12.26 -6.42 -11.86
C ALA A 48 -10.76 -6.47 -12.18
N LEU A 49 -10.42 -7.11 -13.30
CA LEU A 49 -9.04 -7.34 -13.75
C LEU A 49 -8.49 -6.23 -14.66
N ASP A 50 -9.36 -5.40 -15.24
CA ASP A 50 -9.09 -4.49 -16.36
C ASP A 50 -9.43 -3.01 -16.06
N VAL A 51 -9.72 -2.68 -14.81
CA VAL A 51 -10.13 -1.31 -14.41
C VAL A 51 -8.94 -0.43 -14.02
N ALA A 52 -8.01 -0.93 -13.20
CA ALA A 52 -6.93 -0.09 -12.68
C ALA A 52 -5.81 0.08 -13.72
N ALA A 53 -5.45 1.33 -14.02
CA ALA A 53 -4.41 1.66 -15.00
C ALA A 53 -3.00 1.15 -14.65
N THR A 54 -2.77 0.73 -13.39
CA THR A 54 -1.51 0.14 -12.94
C THR A 54 -1.50 -1.39 -13.00
N GLY A 55 -2.64 -2.02 -13.25
CA GLY A 55 -2.79 -3.48 -13.24
C GLY A 55 -3.22 -4.08 -11.91
N ARG A 56 -3.42 -3.28 -10.85
CA ARG A 56 -4.05 -3.73 -9.60
C ARG A 56 -5.45 -4.30 -9.85
N LEU A 57 -5.86 -5.25 -9.02
CA LEU A 57 -7.26 -5.65 -8.93
C LEU A 57 -8.07 -4.52 -8.30
N SER A 58 -9.33 -4.40 -8.72
CA SER A 58 -10.30 -3.54 -8.04
C SER A 58 -11.49 -4.35 -7.59
N SER A 59 -12.02 -4.05 -6.42
CA SER A 59 -13.21 -4.71 -5.86
C SER A 59 -14.44 -3.80 -5.97
N HIS A 60 -15.56 -4.34 -6.43
CA HIS A 60 -16.84 -3.64 -6.51
C HIS A 60 -18.01 -4.60 -6.23
N ASP A 61 -19.18 -4.01 -5.94
CA ASP A 61 -20.45 -4.69 -5.71
C ASP A 61 -20.40 -5.90 -4.76
N PRO A 62 -19.98 -5.73 -3.49
CA PRO A 62 -19.48 -4.51 -2.85
C PRO A 62 -17.96 -4.39 -2.88
N ASN A 63 -17.42 -3.19 -2.66
CA ASN A 63 -15.98 -2.98 -2.56
C ASN A 63 -15.43 -3.42 -1.19
N LEU A 64 -14.83 -4.61 -1.15
CA LEU A 64 -14.21 -5.20 0.03
C LEU A 64 -12.74 -4.82 0.24
N GLN A 65 -12.10 -4.17 -0.73
CA GLN A 65 -10.76 -3.60 -0.54
C GLN A 65 -10.79 -2.35 0.35
N ASN A 66 -11.94 -1.68 0.45
CA ASN A 66 -12.11 -0.44 1.19
C ASN A 66 -12.82 -0.61 2.55
N ILE A 67 -12.78 -1.81 3.14
CA ILE A 67 -13.31 -2.01 4.50
C ILE A 67 -12.48 -1.19 5.50
N PRO A 68 -13.09 -0.38 6.39
CA PRO A 68 -12.35 0.55 7.25
C PRO A 68 -11.44 -0.15 8.27
N THR A 69 -10.24 0.39 8.49
CA THR A 69 -9.24 -0.21 9.41
C THR A 69 -8.63 0.76 10.41
N ARG A 70 -8.82 2.08 10.21
CA ARG A 70 -8.03 3.13 10.87
C ARG A 70 -8.61 3.66 12.18
N THR A 71 -9.90 3.54 12.39
CA THR A 71 -10.59 4.03 13.60
C THR A 71 -11.21 2.87 14.35
N GLU A 72 -11.42 3.02 15.66
CA GLU A 72 -11.99 1.95 16.50
C GLU A 72 -13.33 1.47 15.95
N LEU A 73 -14.20 2.38 15.52
CA LEU A 73 -15.47 2.03 14.87
C LEU A 73 -15.27 1.34 13.52
N GLY A 74 -14.25 1.74 12.76
CA GLY A 74 -13.90 1.05 11.52
C GLY A 74 -13.44 -0.39 11.77
N GLN A 75 -12.58 -0.59 12.76
CA GLN A 75 -12.13 -1.91 13.19
C GLN A 75 -13.29 -2.78 13.68
N ALA A 76 -14.24 -2.21 14.42
CA ALA A 76 -15.46 -2.89 14.84
C ALA A 76 -16.35 -3.37 13.67
N ILE A 77 -16.27 -2.73 12.49
CA ILE A 77 -16.97 -3.24 11.30
C ILE A 77 -16.28 -4.50 10.77
N ARG A 78 -14.94 -4.60 10.84
CA ARG A 78 -14.20 -5.79 10.40
C ARG A 78 -14.52 -7.03 11.23
N THR A 79 -14.86 -6.87 12.51
CA THR A 79 -15.23 -8.01 13.36
C THR A 79 -16.55 -8.68 12.93
N ALA A 80 -17.35 -8.03 12.08
CA ALA A 80 -18.57 -8.62 11.52
C ALA A 80 -18.28 -9.64 10.39
N PHE A 81 -17.07 -9.65 9.85
CA PHE A 81 -16.64 -10.64 8.87
C PHE A 81 -16.03 -11.81 9.61
N VAL A 82 -16.72 -12.96 9.55
CA VAL A 82 -16.35 -14.18 10.27
C VAL A 82 -16.23 -15.34 9.27
N PRO A 83 -15.32 -16.30 9.51
CA PRO A 83 -15.23 -17.53 8.73
C PRO A 83 -16.43 -18.43 9.02
N ALA A 84 -16.62 -19.47 8.20
CA ALA A 84 -17.57 -20.53 8.48
C ALA A 84 -17.24 -21.26 9.80
N GLU A 85 -18.23 -21.96 10.35
CA GLU A 85 -18.05 -22.72 11.58
C GLU A 85 -16.92 -23.76 11.44
N GLY A 86 -16.01 -23.79 12.44
CA GLY A 86 -14.82 -24.65 12.43
C GLY A 86 -13.61 -24.09 11.65
N ASN A 87 -13.80 -23.02 10.88
CA ASN A 87 -12.74 -22.36 10.12
C ASN A 87 -12.15 -21.15 10.86
N VAL A 88 -11.00 -20.70 10.38
CA VAL A 88 -10.33 -19.45 10.75
C VAL A 88 -9.91 -18.70 9.49
N PHE A 89 -9.63 -17.40 9.64
CA PHE A 89 -8.95 -16.63 8.62
C PHE A 89 -7.43 -16.64 8.84
N VAL A 90 -6.70 -16.71 7.74
CA VAL A 90 -5.25 -16.51 7.68
C VAL A 90 -4.98 -15.38 6.70
N SER A 91 -4.37 -14.30 7.16
CA SER A 91 -3.99 -13.16 6.33
C SER A 91 -2.48 -13.07 6.20
N ALA A 92 -1.99 -12.81 5.00
CA ALA A 92 -0.59 -12.55 4.73
C ALA A 92 -0.45 -11.22 3.99
N ASP A 93 0.40 -10.32 4.47
CA ASP A 93 0.59 -8.95 3.95
C ASP A 93 2.08 -8.66 3.71
N TYR A 94 2.41 -8.07 2.57
CA TYR A 94 3.80 -7.69 2.29
C TYR A 94 4.21 -6.44 3.08
N SER A 95 5.29 -6.58 3.83
CA SER A 95 5.83 -5.47 4.61
C SER A 95 6.61 -4.49 3.73
N GLN A 96 6.07 -3.28 3.54
CA GLN A 96 6.70 -2.18 2.79
C GLN A 96 7.00 -2.54 1.32
N PHE A 97 6.06 -3.25 0.66
CA PHE A 97 6.29 -3.87 -0.64
C PHE A 97 6.78 -2.88 -1.72
N GLU A 98 6.07 -1.76 -1.90
CA GLU A 98 6.42 -0.74 -2.91
C GLU A 98 7.82 -0.15 -2.69
N LEU A 99 8.26 0.03 -1.44
CA LEU A 99 9.61 0.57 -1.15
C LEU A 99 10.71 -0.44 -1.47
N ARG A 100 10.48 -1.73 -1.21
CA ARG A 100 11.42 -2.80 -1.58
C ARG A 100 11.58 -2.85 -3.10
N LEU A 101 10.47 -2.75 -3.84
CA LEU A 101 10.49 -2.71 -5.31
C LEU A 101 11.16 -1.44 -5.82
N ALA A 102 10.87 -0.28 -5.23
CA ALA A 102 11.55 0.96 -5.58
C ALA A 102 13.08 0.86 -5.41
N ALA A 103 13.55 0.23 -4.33
CA ALA A 103 14.98 0.02 -4.08
C ALA A 103 15.63 -0.84 -5.18
N VAL A 104 15.01 -1.97 -5.52
CA VAL A 104 15.51 -2.89 -6.55
C VAL A 104 15.50 -2.23 -7.93
N MET A 105 14.37 -1.64 -8.31
CA MET A 105 14.20 -1.02 -9.64
C MET A 105 15.10 0.21 -9.81
N ALA A 106 15.42 0.91 -8.72
CA ALA A 106 16.36 2.01 -8.72
C ALA A 106 17.83 1.58 -8.62
N HIS A 107 18.12 0.30 -8.40
CA HIS A 107 19.45 -0.22 -8.11
C HIS A 107 20.12 0.48 -6.90
N ASP A 108 19.32 0.81 -5.87
CA ASP A 108 19.81 1.38 -4.62
C ASP A 108 20.33 0.25 -3.71
N GLN A 109 21.62 -0.09 -3.86
CA GLN A 109 22.24 -1.20 -3.14
C GLN A 109 22.16 -1.05 -1.62
N GLU A 110 22.38 0.16 -1.10
CA GLU A 110 22.32 0.42 0.34
C GLU A 110 20.90 0.17 0.87
N LEU A 111 19.87 0.67 0.16
CA LEU A 111 18.48 0.46 0.56
C LEU A 111 18.08 -1.03 0.46
N VAL A 112 18.57 -1.75 -0.55
CA VAL A 112 18.36 -3.21 -0.68
C VAL A 112 19.02 -3.96 0.48
N GLU A 113 20.26 -3.61 0.84
CA GLU A 113 20.97 -4.21 1.98
C GLU A 113 20.25 -3.94 3.30
N ASP A 114 19.77 -2.72 3.52
CA ASP A 114 18.98 -2.37 4.69
C ASP A 114 17.72 -3.25 4.80
N PHE A 115 17.02 -3.46 3.69
CA PHE A 115 15.85 -4.33 3.63
C PHE A 115 16.16 -5.80 3.90
N ASN A 116 17.30 -6.28 3.42
CA ASN A 116 17.77 -7.66 3.61
C ASN A 116 18.25 -7.92 5.05
N ASN A 117 18.74 -6.88 5.73
CA ASN A 117 19.18 -6.91 7.11
C ASN A 117 18.08 -6.55 8.13
N ASP A 118 16.81 -6.50 7.69
CA ASP A 118 15.64 -6.16 8.53
C ASP A 118 15.78 -4.80 9.26
N VAL A 119 16.51 -3.84 8.67
CA VAL A 119 16.67 -2.48 9.21
C VAL A 119 15.35 -1.72 9.10
N ASP A 120 14.97 -0.99 10.16
CA ASP A 120 13.84 -0.07 10.10
C ASP A 120 14.19 1.15 9.24
N ILE A 121 13.84 1.07 7.95
CA ILE A 121 14.12 2.12 6.96
C ILE A 121 13.55 3.47 7.38
N HIS A 122 12.40 3.52 8.06
CA HIS A 122 11.85 4.80 8.49
C HIS A 122 12.71 5.44 9.57
N THR A 123 13.22 4.64 10.50
CA THR A 123 14.13 5.09 11.54
C THR A 123 15.49 5.45 10.95
N LYS A 124 16.05 4.65 10.04
CA LYS A 124 17.32 4.93 9.37
C LYS A 124 17.25 6.21 8.54
N THR A 125 16.23 6.36 7.68
CA THR A 125 16.01 7.60 6.92
C THR A 125 15.88 8.82 7.84
N ALA A 126 15.15 8.69 8.95
CA ALA A 126 15.04 9.78 9.91
C ALA A 126 16.41 10.14 10.51
N ALA A 127 17.17 9.15 10.98
CA ALA A 127 18.52 9.32 11.52
C ALA A 127 19.43 10.08 10.54
N GLU A 128 19.46 9.66 9.28
CA GLU A 128 20.29 10.26 8.24
C GLU A 128 19.87 11.71 7.90
N VAL A 129 18.57 11.96 7.74
CA VAL A 129 18.07 13.29 7.34
C VAL A 129 18.20 14.31 8.48
N TYR A 130 17.94 13.89 9.72
CA TYR A 130 18.10 14.72 10.92
C TYR A 130 19.56 14.77 11.43
N ALA A 131 20.44 13.93 10.90
CA ALA A 131 21.84 13.79 11.33
C ALA A 131 21.96 13.46 12.84
N VAL A 132 21.20 12.46 13.29
CA VAL A 132 21.21 11.93 14.66
C VAL A 132 21.40 10.41 14.64
N PRO A 133 21.96 9.79 15.70
CA PRO A 133 21.98 8.33 15.83
C PRO A 133 20.57 7.73 15.79
N MET A 134 20.43 6.48 15.29
CA MET A 134 19.13 5.81 15.19
C MET A 134 18.41 5.68 16.54
N GLU A 135 19.16 5.54 17.63
CA GLU A 135 18.65 5.43 18.99
C GLU A 135 18.04 6.75 19.49
N GLN A 136 18.37 7.87 18.86
CA GLN A 136 17.87 9.20 19.19
C GLN A 136 16.69 9.63 18.30
N VAL A 137 16.26 8.78 17.37
CA VAL A 137 15.10 9.05 16.52
C VAL A 137 13.82 8.94 17.34
N ASP A 138 13.14 10.06 17.51
CA ASP A 138 11.84 10.08 18.18
C ASP A 138 10.69 9.63 17.25
N LYS A 139 9.49 9.47 17.83
CA LYS A 139 8.29 9.05 17.10
C LYS A 139 7.89 10.01 15.98
N ASN A 140 8.10 11.32 16.15
CA ASN A 140 7.76 12.33 15.15
C ASN A 140 8.75 12.29 13.98
N MET A 141 10.05 12.18 14.26
CA MET A 141 11.10 12.02 13.25
C MET A 141 10.84 10.78 12.38
N ARG A 142 10.58 9.64 13.01
CA ARG A 142 10.21 8.40 12.30
C ARG A 142 8.93 8.56 11.49
N ARG A 143 7.91 9.24 12.03
CA ARG A 143 6.66 9.53 11.32
C ARG A 143 6.91 10.38 10.07
N HIS A 144 7.77 11.39 10.16
CA HIS A 144 8.11 12.26 9.02
C HIS A 144 8.81 11.47 7.91
N ALA A 145 9.81 10.66 8.27
CA ALA A 145 10.48 9.78 7.32
C ALA A 145 9.50 8.77 6.69
N LYS A 146 8.57 8.19 7.46
CA LYS A 146 7.52 7.31 6.94
C LYS A 146 6.67 8.02 5.87
N VAL A 147 6.20 9.24 6.14
CA VAL A 147 5.41 10.03 5.17
C VAL A 147 6.22 10.29 3.90
N VAL A 148 7.51 10.58 4.02
CA VAL A 148 8.39 10.80 2.86
C VAL A 148 8.63 9.52 2.09
N ASN A 149 9.03 8.42 2.73
CA ASN A 149 9.34 7.16 2.05
C ASN A 149 8.14 6.68 1.22
N PHE A 150 6.93 6.76 1.75
CA PHE A 150 5.74 6.43 0.97
C PHE A 150 5.41 7.52 -0.04
N GLY A 151 5.43 8.80 0.33
CA GLY A 151 4.98 9.89 -0.53
C GLY A 151 5.88 10.18 -1.73
N ILE A 152 7.19 9.97 -1.59
CA ILE A 152 8.18 10.36 -2.59
C ILE A 152 8.11 9.50 -3.85
N LEU A 153 7.72 8.23 -3.71
CA LEU A 153 7.42 7.33 -4.84
C LEU A 153 6.25 7.85 -5.70
N TYR A 154 5.39 8.69 -5.12
CA TYR A 154 4.26 9.33 -5.79
C TYR A 154 4.55 10.79 -6.18
N GLY A 155 5.80 11.24 -6.09
CA GLY A 155 6.20 12.61 -6.39
C GLY A 155 5.59 13.64 -5.44
N MET A 156 5.57 13.33 -4.13
CA MET A 156 5.18 14.26 -3.09
C MET A 156 5.99 15.56 -3.17
N SER A 157 5.28 16.70 -3.19
CA SER A 157 5.91 18.02 -3.18
C SER A 157 6.27 18.47 -1.76
N PRO A 158 7.18 19.46 -1.60
CA PRO A 158 7.45 20.07 -0.28
C PRO A 158 6.18 20.60 0.40
N HIS A 159 5.25 21.16 -0.38
CA HIS A 159 3.95 21.58 0.14
C HIS A 159 3.12 20.40 0.66
N GLY A 160 3.06 19.30 -0.12
CA GLY A 160 2.37 18.08 0.30
C GLY A 160 2.95 17.48 1.58
N LEU A 161 4.28 17.47 1.70
CA LEU A 161 4.97 17.01 2.90
C LEU A 161 4.66 17.91 4.09
N SER A 162 4.78 19.23 3.94
CA SER A 162 4.47 20.21 4.98
C SER A 162 3.05 20.03 5.54
N VAL A 163 2.05 19.83 4.67
CA VAL A 163 0.67 19.57 5.09
C VAL A 163 0.52 18.25 5.85
N ALA A 164 1.26 17.20 5.43
CA ALA A 164 1.17 15.88 6.04
C ALA A 164 1.91 15.76 7.39
N THR A 165 2.99 16.52 7.58
CA THR A 165 3.84 16.44 8.78
C THR A 165 3.67 17.60 9.75
N GLY A 166 3.23 18.76 9.28
CA GLY A 166 3.21 20.01 10.04
C GLY A 166 4.53 20.78 9.98
N MET A 167 5.52 20.33 9.19
CA MET A 167 6.75 21.06 8.95
C MET A 167 6.48 22.40 8.27
N SER A 168 7.36 23.38 8.46
CA SER A 168 7.38 24.56 7.60
C SER A 168 7.71 24.16 6.14
N PRO A 169 7.28 24.93 5.14
CA PRO A 169 7.61 24.66 3.74
C PRO A 169 9.11 24.57 3.46
N ILE A 170 9.93 25.34 4.19
CA ILE A 170 11.39 25.34 4.07
C ILE A 170 11.97 24.03 4.60
N GLU A 171 11.57 23.62 5.80
CA GLU A 171 12.00 22.34 6.39
C GLU A 171 11.61 21.16 5.51
N ALA A 172 10.37 21.16 5.00
CA ALA A 172 9.90 20.10 4.11
C ALA A 172 10.72 20.02 2.82
N LYS A 173 11.11 21.17 2.24
CA LYS A 173 11.99 21.20 1.07
C LYS A 173 13.38 20.64 1.41
N VAL A 174 13.99 21.11 2.50
CA VAL A 174 15.31 20.63 2.96
C VAL A 174 15.29 19.12 3.22
N PHE A 175 14.21 18.61 3.81
CA PHE A 175 14.03 17.18 4.06
C PHE A 175 14.03 16.38 2.76
N ILE A 176 13.24 16.78 1.77
CA ILE A 176 13.17 16.11 0.46
C ILE A 176 14.52 16.18 -0.26
N ASP A 177 15.19 17.34 -0.24
CA ASP A 177 16.49 17.53 -0.87
C ASP A 177 17.55 16.60 -0.24
N LYS A 178 17.60 16.52 1.10
CA LYS A 178 18.48 15.58 1.82
C LYS A 178 18.15 14.13 1.52
N TYR A 179 16.86 13.77 1.50
CA TYR A 179 16.42 12.42 1.18
C TYR A 179 16.92 11.99 -0.20
N PHE A 180 16.74 12.81 -1.23
CA PHE A 180 17.19 12.48 -2.58
C PHE A 180 18.71 12.54 -2.75
N ALA A 181 19.42 13.30 -1.91
CA ALA A 181 20.88 13.24 -1.86
C ALA A 181 21.37 11.89 -1.30
N LEU A 182 20.71 11.38 -0.27
CA LEU A 182 20.99 10.05 0.31
C LEU A 182 20.56 8.93 -0.65
N ARG A 183 19.37 9.05 -1.24
CA ARG A 183 18.75 8.08 -2.15
C ARG A 183 18.85 8.56 -3.60
N ALA A 184 20.06 8.93 -3.99
CA ALA A 184 20.37 9.38 -5.35
C ALA A 184 19.96 8.36 -6.43
N PRO A 185 20.12 7.03 -6.24
CA PRO A 185 19.65 6.05 -7.22
C PRO A 185 18.14 6.11 -7.44
N VAL A 186 17.34 6.29 -6.39
CA VAL A 186 15.88 6.44 -6.48
C VAL A 186 15.51 7.69 -7.28
N ARG A 187 16.22 8.80 -7.06
CA ARG A 187 16.00 10.02 -7.85
C ARG A 187 16.32 9.80 -9.32
N ALA A 188 17.47 9.20 -9.61
CA ALA A 188 17.91 8.91 -10.97
C ALA A 188 16.93 7.98 -11.71
N TYR A 189 16.39 6.98 -11.01
CA TYR A 189 15.35 6.10 -11.52
C TYR A 189 14.08 6.85 -11.91
N ILE A 190 13.55 7.70 -11.02
CA ILE A 190 12.35 8.51 -11.30
C ILE A 190 12.56 9.41 -12.52
N ASP A 191 13.69 10.14 -12.56
CA ASP A 191 14.00 11.06 -13.64
C ASP A 191 14.17 10.32 -14.98
N LYS A 192 14.84 9.16 -14.96
CA LYS A 192 14.98 8.27 -16.14
C LYS A 192 13.63 7.75 -16.61
N THR A 193 12.79 7.22 -15.72
CA THR A 193 11.45 6.70 -16.07
C THR A 193 10.59 7.78 -16.73
N ILE A 194 10.61 9.01 -16.24
CA ILE A 194 9.88 10.13 -16.85
C ILE A 194 10.45 10.49 -18.23
N SER A 195 11.78 10.51 -18.37
CA SER A 195 12.47 10.77 -19.64
C SER A 195 12.13 9.71 -20.69
N ASP A 196 12.24 8.44 -20.34
CA ASP A 196 11.93 7.31 -21.21
C ASP A 196 10.44 7.33 -21.62
N ALA A 197 9.55 7.68 -20.69
CA ALA A 197 8.12 7.82 -20.97
C ALA A 197 7.79 8.96 -21.95
N LEU A 198 8.51 10.09 -21.88
CA LEU A 198 8.37 11.20 -22.83
C LEU A 198 8.77 10.78 -24.26
N GLN A 199 9.78 9.93 -24.38
CA GLN A 199 10.26 9.41 -25.67
C GLN A 199 9.34 8.32 -26.21
N ASN A 200 9.04 7.30 -25.40
CA ASN A 200 8.32 6.09 -25.81
C ASN A 200 6.79 6.24 -25.80
N GLY A 201 6.26 7.21 -25.03
CA GLY A 201 4.82 7.45 -24.87
C GLY A 201 4.13 6.56 -23.83
N TYR A 202 4.88 5.72 -23.11
CA TYR A 202 4.37 4.83 -22.06
C TYR A 202 5.45 4.55 -21.00
N VAL A 203 5.02 4.05 -19.85
CA VAL A 203 5.87 3.43 -18.82
C VAL A 203 5.55 1.94 -18.71
N GLU A 204 6.48 1.15 -18.20
CA GLU A 204 6.29 -0.31 -18.05
C GLU A 204 6.77 -0.87 -16.70
N THR A 205 6.16 -1.97 -16.27
CA THR A 205 6.57 -2.74 -15.08
C THR A 205 7.77 -3.63 -15.39
N LEU A 206 8.34 -4.27 -14.36
CA LEU A 206 9.39 -5.28 -14.53
C LEU A 206 8.99 -6.41 -15.49
N PHE A 207 7.70 -6.72 -15.56
CA PHE A 207 7.12 -7.78 -16.39
C PHE A 207 6.57 -7.27 -17.73
N GLY A 208 6.83 -6.01 -18.08
CA GLY A 208 6.45 -5.42 -19.37
C GLY A 208 4.99 -4.99 -19.49
N ARG A 209 4.23 -4.92 -18.39
CA ARG A 209 2.88 -4.29 -18.40
C ARG A 209 3.04 -2.80 -18.68
N ARG A 210 2.31 -2.27 -19.66
CA ARG A 210 2.43 -0.88 -20.10
C ARG A 210 1.26 0.01 -19.68
N ARG A 211 1.57 1.27 -19.39
CA ARG A 211 0.59 2.35 -19.26
C ARG A 211 0.96 3.52 -20.18
N PRO A 212 0.10 3.90 -21.16
CA PRO A 212 0.30 5.10 -21.95
C PRO A 212 0.33 6.37 -21.10
N THR A 213 1.18 7.33 -21.48
CA THR A 213 1.38 8.60 -20.74
C THR A 213 1.29 9.85 -21.65
N PRO A 214 0.19 10.00 -22.43
CA PRO A 214 0.08 11.10 -23.41
C PRO A 214 0.19 12.49 -22.76
N ASP A 215 -0.32 12.63 -21.54
CA ASP A 215 -0.35 13.88 -20.79
C ASP A 215 1.03 14.41 -20.38
N LEU A 216 2.09 13.61 -20.47
CA LEU A 216 3.47 14.10 -20.26
C LEU A 216 3.87 15.17 -21.30
N LYS A 217 3.26 15.16 -22.48
CA LYS A 217 3.47 16.16 -23.54
C LYS A 217 2.47 17.31 -23.49
N SER A 218 1.59 17.35 -22.49
CA SER A 218 0.61 18.43 -22.34
C SER A 218 1.29 19.78 -22.18
N SER A 219 0.80 20.81 -22.88
CA SER A 219 1.25 22.20 -22.69
C SER A 219 0.83 22.74 -21.32
N ASN A 220 -0.26 22.22 -20.73
CA ASN A 220 -0.73 22.60 -19.41
C ASN A 220 0.20 22.05 -18.32
N PHE A 221 0.81 22.96 -17.56
CA PHE A 221 1.75 22.62 -16.49
C PHE A 221 1.15 21.68 -15.44
N VAL A 222 -0.09 21.93 -14.99
CA VAL A 222 -0.73 21.13 -13.94
C VAL A 222 -0.99 19.70 -14.41
N VAL A 223 -1.47 19.55 -15.64
CA VAL A 223 -1.71 18.23 -16.27
C VAL A 223 -0.40 17.48 -16.43
N ARG A 224 0.64 18.15 -16.95
CA ARG A 224 1.95 17.55 -17.16
C ARG A 224 2.63 17.10 -15.85
N GLU A 225 2.57 17.91 -14.79
CA GLU A 225 3.14 17.53 -13.49
C GLU A 225 2.35 16.39 -12.83
N ALA A 226 1.02 16.31 -13.03
CA ALA A 226 0.25 15.15 -12.61
C ALA A 226 0.64 13.88 -13.39
N ALA A 227 0.86 14.00 -14.70
CA ALA A 227 1.31 12.90 -15.54
C ALA A 227 2.71 12.39 -15.14
N LYS A 228 3.63 13.27 -14.72
CA LYS A 228 4.94 12.87 -14.19
C LYS A 228 4.84 12.00 -12.94
N ARG A 229 3.98 12.37 -11.99
CA ARG A 229 3.73 11.55 -10.78
C ARG A 229 3.16 10.19 -11.13
N VAL A 230 2.23 10.16 -12.07
CA VAL A 230 1.65 8.91 -12.60
C VAL A 230 2.71 8.03 -13.27
N ALA A 231 3.57 8.61 -14.11
CA ALA A 231 4.62 7.90 -14.81
C ALA A 231 5.68 7.35 -13.85
N ALA A 232 6.06 8.11 -12.82
CA ALA A 232 7.01 7.67 -11.80
C ALA A 232 6.44 6.51 -10.96
N ASN A 233 5.16 6.57 -10.59
CA ASN A 233 4.56 5.57 -9.71
C ASN A 233 4.20 4.25 -10.41
N MET A 234 3.70 4.31 -11.65
CA MET A 234 3.10 3.14 -12.29
C MET A 234 4.04 1.93 -12.42
N PRO A 235 5.34 2.06 -12.78
CA PRO A 235 6.24 0.91 -12.82
C PRO A 235 6.35 0.16 -11.49
N ILE A 236 6.43 0.88 -10.37
CA ILE A 236 6.57 0.30 -9.04
C ILE A 236 5.26 -0.38 -8.62
N GLN A 237 4.16 0.37 -8.65
CA GLN A 237 2.85 -0.15 -8.24
C GLN A 237 2.33 -1.26 -9.16
N GLY A 238 2.66 -1.18 -10.46
CA GLY A 238 2.30 -2.22 -11.41
C GLY A 238 3.14 -3.48 -11.24
N THR A 239 4.43 -3.35 -10.92
CA THR A 239 5.29 -4.50 -10.59
C THR A 239 4.80 -5.19 -9.32
N GLU A 240 4.39 -4.43 -8.30
CA GLU A 240 3.73 -4.96 -7.10
C GLU A 240 2.45 -5.73 -7.47
N ALA A 241 1.60 -5.18 -8.34
CA ALA A 241 0.38 -5.84 -8.79
C ALA A 241 0.66 -7.12 -9.59
N ASP A 242 1.72 -7.12 -10.41
CA ASP A 242 2.14 -8.30 -11.17
C ASP A 242 2.64 -9.40 -10.23
N LEU A 243 3.51 -9.07 -9.27
CA LEU A 243 4.00 -10.02 -8.26
C LEU A 243 2.88 -10.54 -7.37
N MET A 244 1.95 -9.68 -6.95
CA MET A 244 0.79 -10.12 -6.17
C MET A 244 -0.05 -11.13 -6.95
N LYS A 245 -0.30 -10.90 -8.24
CA LYS A 245 -1.04 -11.86 -9.08
C LYS A 245 -0.30 -13.18 -9.25
N ILE A 246 1.02 -13.16 -9.42
CA ILE A 246 1.83 -14.39 -9.47
C ILE A 246 1.73 -15.13 -8.14
N ALA A 247 1.87 -14.42 -7.01
CA ALA A 247 1.74 -15.01 -5.68
C ALA A 247 0.34 -15.63 -5.47
N MET A 248 -0.73 -14.95 -5.87
CA MET A 248 -2.10 -15.47 -5.77
C MET A 248 -2.27 -16.79 -6.53
N LEU A 249 -1.70 -16.91 -7.73
CA LEU A 249 -1.75 -18.13 -8.53
C LEU A 249 -0.98 -19.28 -7.87
N GLU A 250 0.23 -19.02 -7.38
CA GLU A 250 1.05 -20.04 -6.70
C GLU A 250 0.46 -20.46 -5.35
N VAL A 251 -0.10 -19.51 -4.61
CA VAL A 251 -0.78 -19.78 -3.33
C VAL A 251 -1.97 -20.68 -3.58
N GLU A 252 -2.82 -20.35 -4.56
CA GLU A 252 -4.02 -21.14 -4.90
C GLU A 252 -3.68 -22.61 -5.18
N GLU A 253 -2.62 -22.86 -5.95
CA GLU A 253 -2.15 -24.22 -6.22
C GLU A 253 -1.67 -24.94 -4.95
N LYS A 254 -0.88 -24.27 -4.11
CA LYS A 254 -0.25 -24.88 -2.93
C LYS A 254 -1.21 -25.09 -1.76
N ILE A 255 -2.26 -24.28 -1.64
CA ILE A 255 -3.28 -24.44 -0.59
C ILE A 255 -4.44 -25.36 -1.01
N ALA A 256 -4.42 -25.92 -2.22
CA ALA A 256 -5.48 -26.78 -2.72
C ALA A 256 -5.84 -27.91 -1.73
N GLY A 257 -7.10 -27.96 -1.32
CA GLY A 257 -7.62 -28.91 -0.32
C GLY A 257 -7.29 -28.57 1.14
N LEU A 258 -6.59 -27.47 1.40
CA LEU A 258 -6.28 -26.97 2.75
C LEU A 258 -7.14 -25.75 3.12
N GLY A 259 -7.52 -24.92 2.16
CA GLY A 259 -8.35 -23.74 2.39
C GLY A 259 -8.80 -23.07 1.09
N GLU A 260 -9.51 -21.96 1.20
CA GLU A 260 -10.04 -21.17 0.09
C GLU A 260 -9.49 -19.74 0.14
N GLN A 261 -8.89 -19.27 -0.96
CA GLN A 261 -8.46 -17.89 -1.09
C GLN A 261 -9.69 -16.99 -1.31
N LEU A 262 -9.99 -16.13 -0.34
CA LEU A 262 -11.23 -15.34 -0.35
C LEU A 262 -11.04 -13.95 -0.95
N LEU A 263 -10.06 -13.19 -0.47
CA LEU A 263 -9.89 -11.79 -0.82
C LEU A 263 -8.43 -11.45 -1.10
N GLN A 264 -8.23 -10.59 -2.09
CA GLN A 264 -7.01 -9.82 -2.24
C GLN A 264 -7.31 -8.36 -1.88
N VAL A 265 -6.54 -7.81 -0.94
CA VAL A 265 -6.65 -6.42 -0.51
C VAL A 265 -5.28 -5.76 -0.61
N HIS A 266 -5.07 -5.05 -1.73
CA HIS A 266 -3.79 -4.39 -2.03
C HIS A 266 -2.61 -5.37 -2.02
N ASP A 267 -1.76 -5.29 -1.02
CA ASP A 267 -0.58 -6.12 -0.80
C ASP A 267 -0.84 -7.34 0.11
N SER A 268 -2.09 -7.63 0.45
CA SER A 268 -2.47 -8.78 1.28
C SER A 268 -3.36 -9.83 0.59
N ILE A 269 -3.18 -11.10 0.95
CA ILE A 269 -4.06 -12.22 0.64
C ILE A 269 -4.79 -12.65 1.93
N LEU A 270 -6.08 -12.95 1.83
CA LEU A 270 -6.91 -13.52 2.89
C LEU A 270 -7.41 -14.91 2.49
N VAL A 271 -7.09 -15.91 3.31
CA VAL A 271 -7.52 -17.31 3.13
C VAL A 271 -8.44 -17.70 4.28
N GLU A 272 -9.51 -18.44 3.99
CA GLU A 272 -10.29 -19.18 4.97
C GLU A 272 -9.90 -20.65 4.96
N THR A 273 -9.72 -21.26 6.14
CA THR A 273 -9.24 -22.64 6.25
C THR A 273 -9.76 -23.29 7.53
N PRO A 274 -9.98 -24.62 7.58
CA PRO A 274 -10.21 -25.33 8.83
C PRO A 274 -9.13 -25.00 9.87
N ALA A 275 -9.53 -24.83 11.13
CA ALA A 275 -8.61 -24.41 12.19
C ALA A 275 -7.37 -25.32 12.33
N GLU A 276 -7.51 -26.61 12.04
CA GLU A 276 -6.42 -27.60 12.03
C GLU A 276 -5.37 -27.38 10.94
N ASN A 277 -5.72 -26.70 9.85
CA ASN A 277 -4.84 -26.40 8.72
C ASN A 277 -4.19 -25.01 8.81
N ALA A 278 -4.61 -24.17 9.77
CA ALA A 278 -4.27 -22.75 9.82
C ALA A 278 -2.75 -22.47 9.80
N GLU A 279 -1.97 -23.14 10.64
CA GLU A 279 -0.51 -22.98 10.70
C GLU A 279 0.17 -23.44 9.41
N LYS A 280 -0.35 -24.50 8.77
CA LYS A 280 0.17 -25.00 7.50
C LYS A 280 -0.09 -24.00 6.36
N VAL A 281 -1.30 -23.46 6.30
CA VAL A 281 -1.68 -22.41 5.32
C VAL A 281 -0.87 -21.15 5.55
N ALA A 282 -0.66 -20.74 6.80
CA ALA A 282 0.18 -19.60 7.18
C ALA A 282 1.62 -19.75 6.68
N ALA A 283 2.22 -20.93 6.86
CA ALA A 283 3.56 -21.24 6.37
C ALA A 283 3.62 -21.20 4.82
N ILE A 284 2.64 -21.80 4.13
CA ILE A 284 2.55 -21.80 2.66
C ILE A 284 2.44 -20.37 2.12
N LEU A 285 1.55 -19.56 2.70
CA LEU A 285 1.37 -18.15 2.32
C LEU A 285 2.69 -17.39 2.45
N LYS A 286 3.32 -17.47 3.63
CA LYS A 286 4.57 -16.77 3.91
C LYS A 286 5.67 -17.17 2.93
N GLU A 287 5.95 -18.46 2.82
CA GLU A 287 7.02 -18.97 1.95
C GLU A 287 6.76 -18.59 0.48
N THR A 288 5.53 -18.79 0.00
CA THR A 288 5.18 -18.54 -1.41
C THR A 288 5.28 -17.06 -1.75
N MET A 289 4.75 -16.18 -0.89
CA MET A 289 4.82 -14.75 -1.11
C MET A 289 6.27 -14.23 -0.97
N GLU A 290 7.03 -14.65 0.04
CA GLU A 290 8.43 -14.24 0.19
C GLU A 290 9.32 -14.71 -0.99
N GLN A 291 8.97 -15.83 -1.62
CA GLN A 291 9.72 -16.46 -2.72
C GLN A 291 9.09 -16.27 -4.11
N VAL A 292 8.08 -15.40 -4.26
CA VAL A 292 7.36 -15.23 -5.55
C VAL A 292 8.29 -14.81 -6.70
N HIS A 293 9.40 -14.12 -6.39
CA HIS A 293 10.39 -13.75 -7.39
C HIS A 293 11.80 -13.65 -6.78
N PRO A 294 12.51 -14.79 -6.60
CA PRO A 294 13.75 -14.85 -5.83
C PRO A 294 14.92 -14.10 -6.51
N THR A 295 14.81 -13.83 -7.81
CA THR A 295 15.81 -13.10 -8.59
C THR A 295 15.76 -11.59 -8.40
N LEU A 296 14.81 -11.05 -7.61
CA LEU A 296 14.74 -9.60 -7.31
C LEU A 296 15.93 -9.09 -6.49
N GLY A 297 16.61 -9.95 -5.74
CA GLY A 297 17.75 -9.56 -4.90
C GLY A 297 17.38 -8.79 -3.62
N VAL A 298 16.08 -8.65 -3.31
CA VAL A 298 15.58 -8.10 -2.05
C VAL A 298 14.62 -9.08 -1.38
N LYS A 299 14.70 -9.20 -0.05
CA LYS A 299 13.77 -9.98 0.76
C LYS A 299 12.39 -9.35 0.70
N LEU A 300 11.39 -10.05 0.17
CA LEU A 300 10.00 -9.59 0.16
C LEU A 300 9.28 -10.02 1.45
N LYS A 301 9.62 -9.39 2.58
CA LYS A 301 9.10 -9.81 3.91
C LYS A 301 7.57 -9.85 3.97
N VAL A 302 7.03 -10.92 4.52
CA VAL A 302 5.58 -11.12 4.70
C VAL A 302 5.25 -11.34 6.17
N ASP A 303 4.28 -10.57 6.66
CA ASP A 303 3.71 -10.71 7.99
C ASP A 303 2.41 -11.53 7.88
N VAL A 304 2.24 -12.55 8.73
CA VAL A 304 1.09 -13.46 8.70
C VAL A 304 0.37 -13.45 10.04
N THR A 305 -0.96 -13.36 10.00
CA THR A 305 -1.85 -13.38 11.16
C THR A 305 -2.97 -14.41 10.98
N ILE A 306 -3.39 -15.00 12.10
CA ILE A 306 -4.50 -15.97 12.16
C ILE A 306 -5.55 -15.40 13.11
N GLY A 307 -6.82 -15.40 12.69
CA GLY A 307 -7.90 -14.75 13.43
C GLY A 307 -9.25 -15.42 13.21
N LYS A 308 -10.13 -15.28 14.19
CA LYS A 308 -11.52 -15.79 14.15
C LYS A 308 -12.48 -14.82 13.48
N ASN A 309 -12.02 -13.62 13.15
CA ASN A 309 -12.74 -12.63 12.36
C ASN A 309 -11.71 -11.68 11.74
N TRP A 310 -12.13 -10.88 10.76
CA TRP A 310 -11.21 -10.00 10.05
C TRP A 310 -10.69 -8.83 10.90
N GLY A 311 -11.31 -8.53 12.05
CA GLY A 311 -10.82 -7.52 12.98
C GLY A 311 -9.66 -7.98 13.85
N GLU A 312 -9.41 -9.29 13.96
CA GLU A 312 -8.27 -9.87 14.69
C GLU A 312 -6.98 -9.96 13.85
N LEU A 313 -7.09 -9.77 12.54
CA LEU A 313 -5.99 -9.91 11.57
C LEU A 313 -5.14 -8.65 11.43
#